data_AF-A0A1Q7G1B4-F1
#
_entry.id   AF-A0A1Q7G1B4-F1
#
_cell.length_a   1.000
_cell.length_b   1.000
_cell.length_c   1.000
_cell.angle_alpha   90.00
_cell.angle_beta   90.00
_cell.angle_gamma   90.00
#
_symmetry.space_group_name_H-M   'P 1'
#
loop_
_entity.id
_entity.type
_entity.pdbx_description
1 polymer ?
#
loop_
_entity_poly.entity_id
_entity_poly.type
_entity_poly.pdbx_seq_one_letter_code
_entity_poly.pdbx_strand_id
1 'polypeptide(L)'
;MALTWRSDEWESYLDLRTGEVRRRQAFALRDELEDDELSVDEVENGLAEGHLVHIEPPPSSVEYGWMTEFVSSVSDEGLRDRLAVVLDGRGAFRRFKNVLADHPAERERWFAFRDERLRSAAREWLAEHGIEPTSTPSRGRRGS
;
A
#
# COMPACT_ATOMS: atom_id res chain seq x y z
N MET A 1 -10.45 19.92 9.58
CA MET A 1 -10.35 18.62 10.28
C MET A 1 -9.10 17.93 9.78
N ALA A 2 -8.18 17.53 10.66
CA ALA A 2 -6.93 16.92 10.26
C ALA A 2 -7.17 15.42 10.04
N LEU A 3 -7.35 15.01 8.79
CA LEU A 3 -7.20 13.61 8.36
C LEU A 3 -5.73 13.25 8.56
N THR A 4 -5.34 12.91 9.79
CA THR A 4 -4.01 12.36 10.02
C THR A 4 -4.03 10.95 9.48
N TRP A 5 -3.61 10.76 8.24
CA TRP A 5 -3.34 9.45 7.65
C TRP A 5 -2.30 8.73 8.53
N ARG A 6 -2.74 8.01 9.56
CA ARG A 6 -1.83 7.15 10.32
C ARG A 6 -1.61 5.91 9.48
N SER A 7 -0.35 5.52 9.36
CA SER A 7 0.05 4.28 8.67
C SER A 7 -0.61 3.06 9.31
N ASP A 8 -1.04 3.19 10.57
CA ASP A 8 -1.75 2.19 11.37
C ASP A 8 -3.25 2.05 11.01
N GLU A 9 -3.77 2.90 10.12
CA GLU A 9 -5.18 2.87 9.71
C GLU A 9 -5.40 2.16 8.38
N TRP A 10 -4.35 1.72 7.68
CA TRP A 10 -4.47 1.10 6.36
C TRP A 10 -3.84 -0.28 6.33
N GLU A 11 -4.66 -1.27 6.04
CA GLU A 11 -4.24 -2.64 5.77
C GLU A 11 -3.97 -2.80 4.28
N SER A 12 -2.95 -3.60 3.95
CA SER A 12 -2.57 -3.88 2.57
C SER A 12 -2.69 -5.37 2.31
N TYR A 13 -3.26 -5.72 1.15
CA TYR A 13 -3.49 -7.10 0.75
C TYR A 13 -2.94 -7.30 -0.66
N LEU A 14 -2.22 -8.40 -0.90
CA LEU A 14 -1.84 -8.81 -2.25
C LEU A 14 -2.93 -9.71 -2.81
N ASP A 15 -3.50 -9.33 -3.95
CA ASP A 15 -4.35 -10.21 -4.74
C ASP A 15 -3.48 -11.13 -5.60
N LEU A 16 -3.52 -12.44 -5.36
CA LEU A 16 -2.72 -13.43 -6.09
C LEU A 16 -3.19 -13.65 -7.53
N ARG A 17 -4.42 -13.25 -7.86
CA ARG A 17 -5.01 -13.41 -9.20
C ARG A 17 -4.52 -12.33 -10.14
N THR A 18 -4.49 -11.08 -9.67
CA THR A 18 -4.05 -9.91 -10.45
C THR A 18 -2.59 -9.55 -10.18
N GLY A 19 -2.09 -9.97 -9.02
CA GLY A 19 -0.82 -9.54 -8.47
C GLY A 19 -0.86 -8.11 -7.93
N GLU A 20 -2.01 -7.45 -7.81
CA GLU A 20 -2.12 -6.05 -7.38
C GLU A 20 -2.18 -5.93 -5.85
N VAL A 21 -1.67 -4.80 -5.33
CA VAL A 21 -1.82 -4.46 -3.91
C VAL A 21 -3.13 -3.69 -3.75
N ARG A 22 -4.04 -4.26 -2.98
CA ARG A 22 -5.33 -3.66 -2.62
C ARG A 22 -5.23 -3.13 -1.20
N ARG A 23 -5.79 -1.95 -0.95
CA ARG A 23 -5.77 -1.30 0.36
C ARG A 23 -7.16 -1.27 0.97
N ARG A 24 -7.21 -1.33 2.30
CA ARG A 24 -8.40 -1.14 3.11
C ARG A 24 -8.05 -0.22 4.27
N GLN A 25 -8.92 0.71 4.61
CA GLN A 25 -8.82 1.45 5.84
C GLN A 25 -9.36 0.57 6.99
N ALA A 26 -8.49 0.18 7.93
CA ALA A 26 -8.75 -0.74 9.02
C ALA A 26 -9.99 -0.36 9.85
N PHE A 27 -10.29 0.94 9.93
CA PHE A 27 -11.36 1.53 10.74
C PHE A 27 -12.43 2.26 9.94
N ALA A 28 -12.45 2.18 8.60
CA ALA A 28 -13.53 2.78 7.81
C ALA A 28 -14.88 2.14 8.15
N LEU A 29 -15.90 2.98 8.34
CA LEU A 29 -17.28 2.50 8.35
C LEU A 29 -17.66 2.06 6.94
N ARG A 30 -18.54 1.06 6.83
CA ARG A 30 -18.99 0.50 5.54
C ARG A 30 -19.53 1.56 4.55
N ASP A 31 -20.06 2.66 5.06
CA ASP A 31 -20.66 3.75 4.27
C ASP A 31 -19.64 4.80 3.80
N GLU A 32 -18.37 4.70 4.21
CA GLU A 32 -17.28 5.64 3.90
C GLU A 32 -16.26 5.07 2.90
N LEU A 33 -16.55 3.90 2.32
CA LEU A 33 -15.66 3.24 1.36
C LEU A 33 -15.65 3.99 0.02
N GLU A 34 -14.47 4.27 -0.50
CA GLU A 34 -14.27 4.70 -1.89
C GLU A 34 -14.36 3.48 -2.83
N ASP A 35 -14.75 3.69 -4.10
CA ASP A 35 -14.97 2.61 -5.09
C ASP A 35 -13.75 1.68 -5.29
N ASP A 36 -12.54 2.14 -4.97
CA ASP A 36 -11.28 1.40 -5.13
C ASP A 36 -10.80 0.70 -3.83
N GLU A 37 -11.52 0.85 -2.71
CA GLU A 37 -11.17 0.27 -1.41
C GLU A 37 -11.83 -1.11 -1.20
N LEU A 38 -11.12 -2.05 -0.56
CA LEU A 38 -11.75 -3.33 -0.19
C LEU A 38 -12.70 -3.17 0.99
N SER A 39 -13.94 -3.61 0.83
CA SER A 39 -14.86 -3.79 1.95
C SER A 39 -14.43 -4.94 2.88
N VAL A 40 -14.99 -4.96 4.10
CA VAL A 40 -14.75 -6.05 5.06
C VAL A 40 -15.10 -7.41 4.46
N ASP A 41 -16.26 -7.51 3.78
CA ASP A 41 -16.71 -8.77 3.20
C ASP A 41 -15.77 -9.24 2.07
N GLU A 42 -15.24 -8.31 1.26
CA GLU A 42 -14.29 -8.64 0.19
C GLU A 42 -12.96 -9.15 0.74
N VAL A 43 -12.46 -8.54 1.82
CA VAL A 43 -11.26 -9.01 2.53
C VAL A 43 -11.52 -10.41 3.10
N GLU A 44 -12.59 -10.58 3.87
CA GLU A 44 -12.92 -11.86 4.52
C GLU A 44 -13.10 -12.98 3.48
N ASN A 45 -13.85 -12.70 2.41
CA ASN A 45 -14.08 -13.65 1.33
C ASN A 45 -12.78 -13.99 0.59
N GLY A 46 -11.98 -12.98 0.23
CA GLY A 46 -10.74 -13.23 -0.50
C GLY A 46 -9.67 -13.96 0.31
N LEU A 47 -9.62 -13.72 1.64
CA LEU A 47 -8.80 -14.51 2.56
C LEU A 47 -9.31 -15.95 2.69
N ALA A 48 -10.63 -16.15 2.81
CA ALA A 48 -11.24 -17.49 2.91
C ALA A 48 -11.07 -18.31 1.61
N GLU A 49 -11.17 -17.66 0.45
CA GLU A 49 -10.90 -18.25 -0.86
C GLU A 49 -9.40 -18.44 -1.15
N GLY A 50 -8.53 -17.85 -0.33
CA GLY A 50 -7.08 -17.97 -0.43
C GLY A 50 -6.46 -17.21 -1.60
N HIS A 51 -7.16 -16.21 -2.16
CA HIS A 51 -6.63 -15.38 -3.24
C HIS A 51 -6.17 -13.99 -2.78
N LEU A 52 -6.51 -13.58 -1.55
CA LEU A 52 -5.92 -12.42 -0.89
C LEU A 52 -4.91 -12.88 0.17
N VAL A 53 -3.79 -12.17 0.27
CA VAL A 53 -2.79 -12.36 1.32
C VAL A 53 -2.59 -11.03 2.02
N HIS A 54 -2.75 -11.01 3.35
CA HIS A 54 -2.43 -9.82 4.15
C HIS A 54 -0.93 -9.55 4.11
N ILE A 55 -0.55 -8.32 3.77
CA ILE A 55 0.82 -7.86 3.75
C ILE A 55 1.07 -7.11 5.05
N GLU A 56 1.96 -7.63 5.89
CA GLU A 56 2.40 -6.89 7.06
C GLU A 56 3.07 -5.57 6.63
N PRO A 57 2.75 -4.44 7.29
CA PRO A 57 3.41 -3.20 7.00
C PRO A 57 4.91 -3.34 7.21
N PRO A 58 5.74 -2.77 6.32
CA PRO A 58 7.19 -2.88 6.43
C PRO A 58 7.66 -2.22 7.73
N PRO A 59 8.79 -2.66 8.30
CA PRO A 59 9.40 -1.98 9.43
C PRO A 59 9.59 -0.48 9.13
N SER A 60 9.42 0.38 10.14
CA SER A 60 9.52 1.83 9.94
C SER A 60 10.86 2.27 9.34
N SER A 61 11.94 1.52 9.56
CA SER A 61 13.24 1.77 8.92
C SER A 61 13.21 1.56 7.40
N VAL A 62 12.52 0.53 6.93
CA VAL A 62 12.34 0.23 5.51
C VAL A 62 11.46 1.29 4.85
N GLU A 63 10.32 1.62 5.46
CA GLU A 63 9.43 2.65 4.92
C GLU A 63 10.09 4.03 4.90
N TYR A 64 10.93 4.35 5.90
CA TYR A 64 11.74 5.57 5.89
C TYR A 64 12.74 5.59 4.72
N GLY A 65 13.34 4.44 4.39
CA GLY A 65 14.18 4.28 3.19
C GLY A 65 13.40 4.60 1.93
N TRP A 66 12.18 4.05 1.78
CA TRP A 66 11.31 4.33 0.63
C TRP A 66 10.92 5.80 0.54
N MET A 67 10.63 6.47 1.66
CA MET A 67 10.37 7.91 1.67
C MET A 67 11.58 8.69 1.15
N THR A 68 12.79 8.33 1.59
CA THR A 68 14.04 8.98 1.15
C THR A 68 14.27 8.81 -0.35
N GLU A 69 14.06 7.60 -0.87
CA GLU A 69 14.15 7.32 -2.31
C GLU A 69 13.10 8.09 -3.10
N PHE A 70 11.85 8.11 -2.62
CA PHE A 70 10.77 8.83 -3.26
C PHE A 70 11.08 10.33 -3.36
N VAL A 71 11.53 10.96 -2.26
CA VAL A 71 11.94 12.37 -2.26
C VAL A 71 13.01 12.63 -3.33
N SER A 72 13.99 11.74 -3.47
CA SER A 72 15.03 11.86 -4.48
C SER A 72 14.49 11.79 -5.92
N SER A 73 13.31 11.18 -6.13
CA SER A 73 12.63 11.08 -7.42
C SER A 73 11.69 12.25 -7.74
N VAL A 74 11.47 13.17 -6.80
CA VAL A 74 10.61 14.34 -7.00
C VAL A 74 11.32 15.35 -7.90
N SER A 75 10.68 15.73 -9.00
CA SER A 75 11.25 16.63 -10.01
C SER A 75 11.19 18.10 -9.61
N ASP A 76 10.18 18.50 -8.83
CA ASP A 76 10.08 19.84 -8.27
C ASP A 76 11.11 20.03 -7.15
N GLU A 77 12.10 20.89 -7.40
CA GLU A 77 13.21 21.07 -6.47
C GLU A 77 12.77 21.68 -5.14
N GLY A 78 11.81 22.60 -5.15
CA GLY A 78 11.31 23.24 -3.93
C GLY A 78 10.53 22.27 -3.04
N LEU A 79 9.72 21.41 -3.65
CA LEU A 79 9.02 20.34 -2.94
C LEU A 79 9.99 19.28 -2.44
N ARG A 80 10.96 18.87 -3.26
CA ARG A 80 12.01 17.92 -2.87
C ARG A 80 12.77 18.41 -1.64
N ASP A 81 13.22 19.66 -1.65
CA ASP A 81 13.96 20.25 -0.52
C ASP A 81 13.08 20.32 0.74
N ARG A 82 11.82 20.72 0.59
CA ARG A 82 10.86 20.75 1.70
C ARG A 82 10.63 19.35 2.28
N LEU A 83 10.48 18.34 1.42
CA LEU A 83 10.32 16.95 1.84
C LEU A 83 11.57 16.42 2.54
N ALA A 84 12.77 16.71 2.00
CA ALA A 84 14.04 16.32 2.61
C ALA A 84 14.20 16.90 4.02
N VAL A 85 13.87 18.18 4.22
CA VAL A 85 13.91 18.83 5.53
C VAL A 85 12.96 18.17 6.53
N VAL A 86 11.75 17.78 6.11
CA VAL A 86 10.80 17.16 7.04
C VAL A 86 11.12 15.71 7.36
N LEU A 87 11.93 15.03 6.55
CA LEU A 87 12.44 13.69 6.86
C LEU A 87 13.47 13.71 8.00
N ASP A 88 14.12 14.84 8.25
CA ASP A 88 15.06 14.96 9.37
C ASP A 88 14.33 15.08 10.72
N GLY A 89 14.71 14.20 11.66
CA GLY A 89 14.27 14.23 13.06
C GLY A 89 12.94 13.53 13.39
N ARG A 90 12.49 13.70 14.65
CA ARG A 90 11.34 12.97 15.21
C ARG A 90 10.04 13.33 14.47
N GLY A 91 9.23 12.32 14.13
CA GLY A 91 7.93 12.53 13.47
C GLY A 91 8.03 12.82 11.97
N ALA A 92 9.11 12.40 11.32
CA ALA A 92 9.33 12.49 9.87
C ALA A 92 8.14 12.01 9.05
N PHE A 93 7.61 10.83 9.36
CA PHE A 93 6.43 10.23 8.72
C PHE A 93 5.22 11.16 8.65
N ARG A 94 4.85 11.73 9.80
CA ARG A 94 3.70 12.64 9.88
C ARG A 94 3.95 13.91 9.08
N ARG A 95 5.15 14.49 9.20
CA ARG A 95 5.46 15.74 8.51
C ARG A 95 5.55 15.57 6.99
N PHE A 96 6.14 14.47 6.53
CA PHE A 96 6.15 14.08 5.12
C PHE A 96 4.74 13.97 4.54
N LYS A 97 3.85 13.22 5.21
CA LYS A 97 2.45 13.09 4.81
C LYS A 97 1.71 14.44 4.80
N ASN A 98 1.96 15.29 5.80
CA ASN A 98 1.38 16.63 5.85
C ASN A 98 1.82 17.49 4.66
N VAL A 99 3.08 17.39 4.22
CA VAL A 99 3.53 18.09 3.01
C VAL A 99 2.80 17.53 1.78
N LEU A 100 2.73 16.22 1.62
CA LEU A 100 2.02 15.62 0.47
C LEU A 100 0.51 15.89 0.46
N ALA A 101 -0.11 16.16 1.61
CA ALA A 101 -1.53 16.52 1.68
C ALA A 101 -1.85 17.76 0.85
N ASP A 102 -0.91 18.70 0.75
CA ASP A 102 -1.02 19.92 -0.06
C ASP A 102 -0.66 19.70 -1.54
N HIS A 103 -0.16 18.51 -1.91
CA HIS A 103 0.30 18.17 -3.26
C HIS A 103 -0.34 16.86 -3.77
N PRO A 104 -1.61 16.88 -4.22
CA PRO A 104 -2.36 15.67 -4.57
C PRO A 104 -1.69 14.75 -5.60
N ALA A 105 -1.07 15.33 -6.64
CA ALA A 105 -0.39 14.54 -7.68
C ALA A 105 0.84 13.79 -7.15
N GLU A 106 1.63 14.43 -6.28
CA GLU A 106 2.80 13.78 -5.66
C GLU A 106 2.39 12.82 -4.55
N ARG A 107 1.25 13.07 -3.88
CA ARG A 107 0.63 12.11 -2.97
C ARG A 107 0.22 10.83 -3.68
N GLU A 108 -0.42 10.95 -4.85
CA GLU A 108 -0.80 9.80 -5.67
C GLU A 108 0.43 9.04 -6.17
N ARG A 109 1.47 9.75 -6.66
CA ARG A 109 2.76 9.13 -7.00
C ARG A 109 3.40 8.39 -5.83
N TRP A 110 3.36 8.97 -4.62
CA TRP A 110 3.87 8.31 -3.42
C TRP A 110 3.15 7.00 -3.15
N PHE A 111 1.82 6.98 -3.26
CA PHE A 111 1.05 5.74 -3.08
C PHE A 111 1.40 4.69 -4.13
N ALA A 112 1.47 5.07 -5.42
CA ALA A 112 1.87 4.15 -6.48
C ALA A 112 3.29 3.59 -6.26
N PHE A 113 4.24 4.44 -5.85
CA PHE A 113 5.61 4.02 -5.52
C PHE A 113 5.63 3.03 -4.35
N ARG A 114 4.91 3.34 -3.27
CA ARG A 114 4.82 2.47 -2.08
C ARG A 114 4.16 1.14 -2.42
N ASP A 115 3.09 1.15 -3.19
CA ASP A 115 2.36 -0.06 -3.58
C ASP A 115 3.25 -0.97 -4.44
N GLU A 116 4.07 -0.43 -5.35
CA GLU A 116 5.04 -1.22 -6.13
C GLU A 116 6.15 -1.83 -5.25
N ARG A 117 6.64 -1.07 -4.25
CA ARG A 117 7.61 -1.58 -3.28
C ARG A 117 7.03 -2.70 -2.41
N LEU A 118 5.80 -2.54 -1.93
CA LEU A 118 5.08 -3.59 -1.20
C LEU A 118 4.87 -4.83 -2.07
N ARG A 119 4.46 -4.63 -3.32
CA ARG A 119 4.26 -5.71 -4.29
C ARG A 119 5.54 -6.51 -4.51
N SER A 120 6.66 -5.82 -4.64
CA SER A 120 7.98 -6.45 -4.79
C SER A 120 8.36 -7.25 -3.54
N ALA A 121 8.24 -6.66 -2.36
CA ALA A 121 8.52 -7.33 -1.09
C ALA A 121 7.61 -8.55 -0.84
N ALA A 122 6.31 -8.41 -1.13
CA ALA A 122 5.35 -9.51 -1.00
C ALA A 122 5.65 -10.66 -1.96
N ARG A 123 6.10 -10.37 -3.19
CA ARG A 123 6.53 -11.40 -4.14
C ARG A 123 7.80 -12.11 -3.71
N GLU A 124 8.78 -11.38 -3.19
CA GLU A 124 9.99 -11.98 -2.63
C GLU A 124 9.63 -12.93 -1.49
N TRP A 125 8.76 -12.48 -0.57
CA TRP A 125 8.26 -13.31 0.51
C TRP A 125 7.52 -14.56 0.00
N LEU A 126 6.62 -14.42 -0.99
CA LEU A 126 5.93 -15.57 -1.60
C LEU A 126 6.90 -16.57 -2.24
N ALA A 127 7.93 -16.07 -2.94
CA ALA A 127 8.96 -16.91 -3.56
C ALA A 127 9.79 -17.66 -2.52
N GLU A 128 10.15 -17.01 -1.40
CA GLU A 128 10.85 -17.65 -0.28
C GLU A 128 10.02 -18.75 0.39
N HIS A 129 8.69 -18.58 0.43
CA HIS A 129 7.77 -19.55 1.03
C HIS A 129 7.24 -20.59 0.04
N GLY A 130 7.71 -20.58 -1.22
CA GLY A 130 7.30 -21.51 -2.26
C GLY A 130 5.83 -21.40 -2.66
N ILE A 131 5.20 -20.24 -2.41
CA ILE A 131 3.82 -19.95 -2.77
C ILE A 131 3.84 -19.36 -4.18
N GLU A 132 3.61 -20.18 -5.21
CA GLU A 132 3.39 -19.65 -6.55
C GLU A 132 2.08 -18.84 -6.56
N PRO A 133 2.09 -17.56 -6.99
CA PRO A 133 0.86 -16.84 -7.25
C PRO A 133 0.11 -17.64 -8.31
N THR A 134 -0.97 -18.29 -7.92
CA THR A 134 -1.79 -19.13 -8.78
C THR A 134 -2.50 -18.25 -9.80
N SER A 135 -1.80 -17.80 -10.83
CA SER A 135 -2.38 -17.20 -12.04
C SER A 135 -3.15 -18.23 -12.89
N THR A 136 -3.46 -19.39 -12.33
CA THR A 136 -4.40 -20.32 -12.94
C THR A 136 -5.77 -20.07 -12.32
N PRO A 137 -6.66 -19.24 -12.93
CA PRO A 137 -8.06 -19.30 -12.55
C PRO A 137 -8.47 -20.77 -12.72
N SER A 138 -8.92 -21.39 -11.63
CA SER A 138 -9.42 -22.76 -11.70
C SER A 138 -10.54 -22.76 -12.73
N ARG A 139 -10.24 -23.27 -13.92
CA ARG A 139 -11.20 -23.41 -15.00
C ARG A 139 -12.17 -24.47 -14.50
N GLY A 140 -13.27 -24.02 -13.90
CA GLY A 140 -14.34 -24.88 -13.46
C GLY A 140 -14.70 -25.85 -14.58
N ARG A 141 -14.37 -27.13 -14.38
CA ARG A 141 -14.85 -28.23 -15.19
C ARG A 141 -16.37 -28.21 -15.05
N ARG A 142 -17.05 -27.59 -16.01
CA ARG A 142 -18.49 -27.75 -16.19
C ARG A 142 -18.67 -29.15 -16.78
N GLY A 143 -19.18 -30.05 -15.94
CA GLY A 143 -19.48 -31.43 -16.29
C GLY A 143 -20.47 -31.53 -17.44
N SER A 144 -20.33 -32.65 -18.14
CA SER A 144 -21.08 -33.13 -19.30
C SER A 144 -22.59 -33.23 -19.12
#